data_AF-A0A2E1H3X9-F1
#
_entry.id   AF-A0A2E1H3X9-F1
#
_cell.length_a   1.000
_cell.length_b   1.000
_cell.length_c   1.000
_cell.angle_alpha   90.00
_cell.angle_beta   90.00
_cell.angle_gamma   90.00
#
_symmetry.space_group_name_H-M   'P 1'
#
loop_
_entity.id
_entity.type
_entity.pdbx_description
1 polymer ?
#
loop_
_entity_poly.entity_id
_entity_poly.type
_entity_poly.pdbx_seq_one_letter_code
_entity_poly.pdbx_strand_id
1 'polypeptide(L)'
;MTSVGVSFQQWCFSVVNYSCAVGSDVFAHELGHNMGSNHDRNNASSGAYSYSFGYRTPNNALKTVMAYYPGAVTGRWSGPNVMYNNNVMGTTTEDNVRSLNNTGNTVASFRNGPAVQPPSPVELYVQTMRANHWSTIPISNATPSDRAYLIYSLAGGAATTTPHGLAYLSNPIKLMSRMTASSSGFASYGVTPPPFASGVSIWLQAYDAGSSTFSNGIYKYVF
;
A
#
# COMPACT_ATOMS: atom_id res chain seq x y z
N MET A 1 -0.28 -14.16 -7.80
CA MET A 1 -0.38 -14.60 -6.38
C MET A 1 -1.21 -15.88 -6.29
N THR A 2 -0.72 -16.95 -5.67
CA THR A 2 -1.50 -18.19 -5.42
C THR A 2 -1.73 -18.48 -3.92
N SER A 3 -0.95 -17.86 -3.04
CA SER A 3 -1.18 -17.83 -1.59
C SER A 3 -1.36 -16.38 -1.16
N VAL A 4 -2.48 -16.09 -0.49
CA VAL A 4 -2.81 -14.72 -0.07
C VAL A 4 -2.03 -14.36 1.19
N GLY A 5 -1.10 -13.42 1.06
CA GLY A 5 -0.33 -12.91 2.18
C GLY A 5 0.53 -11.72 1.80
N VAL A 6 0.83 -10.88 2.80
CA VAL A 6 1.66 -9.67 2.62
C VAL A 6 3.09 -9.99 2.18
N SER A 7 3.57 -11.22 2.43
CA SER A 7 4.87 -11.71 1.94
C SER A 7 4.99 -11.74 0.42
N PHE A 8 3.87 -11.75 -0.30
CA PHE A 8 3.88 -11.75 -1.76
C PHE A 8 4.21 -10.37 -2.37
N GLN A 9 4.28 -9.31 -1.55
CA GLN A 9 4.50 -7.92 -2.01
C GLN A 9 5.70 -7.76 -2.97
N GLN A 10 6.80 -8.48 -2.75
CA GLN A 10 8.03 -8.33 -3.54
C GLN A 10 7.91 -8.92 -4.95
N TRP A 11 6.88 -9.74 -5.18
CA TRP A 11 6.57 -10.39 -6.44
C TRP A 11 5.38 -9.72 -7.16
N CYS A 12 4.78 -8.68 -6.57
CA CYS A 12 3.63 -7.95 -7.11
C CYS A 12 4.06 -6.75 -7.95
N PHE A 13 4.60 -7.03 -9.14
CA PHE A 13 4.89 -6.01 -10.14
C PHE A 13 4.52 -6.52 -11.53
N SER A 14 4.18 -5.59 -12.42
CA SER A 14 3.88 -5.88 -13.82
C SER A 14 4.57 -4.84 -14.70
N VAL A 15 4.98 -5.27 -15.90
CA VAL A 15 5.56 -4.40 -16.92
C VAL A 15 4.68 -4.48 -18.15
N VAL A 16 4.18 -3.33 -18.59
CA VAL A 16 3.29 -3.24 -19.75
C VAL A 16 3.84 -2.22 -20.74
N ASN A 17 3.50 -2.37 -22.03
CA ASN A 17 3.73 -1.30 -22.99
C ASN A 17 2.85 -0.09 -22.64
N TYR A 18 3.38 1.13 -22.78
CA TYR A 18 2.65 2.37 -22.49
C TYR A 18 1.28 2.43 -23.17
N SER A 19 1.18 2.02 -24.43
CA SER A 19 -0.10 2.03 -25.17
C SER A 19 -1.15 1.09 -24.56
N CYS A 20 -0.71 -0.02 -23.96
CA CYS A 20 -1.58 -0.97 -23.28
C CYS A 20 -2.05 -0.47 -21.90
N ALA A 21 -1.29 0.42 -21.25
CA ALA A 21 -1.63 0.94 -19.93
C ALA A 21 -2.83 1.90 -19.93
N VAL A 22 -3.00 2.69 -21.00
CA VAL A 22 -3.97 3.80 -21.05
C VAL A 22 -5.15 3.58 -22.02
N GLY A 23 -5.17 2.48 -22.76
CA GLY A 23 -6.16 2.25 -23.83
C GLY A 23 -6.73 0.84 -23.94
N SER A 24 -6.43 -0.06 -23.00
CA SER A 24 -6.90 -1.45 -23.03
C SER A 24 -7.21 -2.01 -21.65
N ASP A 25 -7.75 -3.22 -21.59
CA ASP A 25 -7.95 -3.99 -20.34
C ASP A 25 -6.65 -4.55 -19.76
N VAL A 26 -5.50 -4.39 -20.43
CA VAL A 26 -4.21 -4.95 -19.99
C VAL A 26 -3.78 -4.41 -18.63
N PHE A 27 -3.91 -3.10 -18.36
CA PHE A 27 -3.57 -2.58 -17.02
C PHE A 27 -4.40 -3.25 -15.93
N ALA A 28 -5.72 -3.40 -16.16
CA ALA A 28 -6.59 -4.10 -15.24
C ALA A 28 -6.21 -5.59 -15.14
N HIS A 29 -5.92 -6.26 -16.26
CA HIS A 29 -5.50 -7.66 -16.32
C HIS A 29 -4.26 -7.93 -15.45
N GLU A 30 -3.25 -7.10 -15.60
CA GLU A 30 -2.02 -7.19 -14.82
C GLU A 30 -2.25 -6.93 -13.32
N LEU A 31 -3.13 -5.97 -12.98
CA LEU A 31 -3.54 -5.78 -11.60
C LEU A 31 -4.26 -7.02 -11.07
N GLY A 32 -5.10 -7.66 -11.87
CA GLY A 32 -5.77 -8.92 -11.54
C GLY A 32 -4.78 -10.02 -11.15
N HIS A 33 -3.69 -10.19 -11.90
CA HIS A 33 -2.62 -11.14 -11.58
C HIS A 33 -1.92 -10.85 -10.25
N ASN A 34 -1.61 -9.56 -10.00
CA ASN A 34 -1.03 -9.13 -8.73
C ASN A 34 -1.97 -9.37 -7.55
N MET A 35 -3.28 -9.23 -7.77
CA MET A 35 -4.34 -9.50 -6.79
C MET A 35 -4.81 -10.97 -6.79
N GLY A 36 -4.06 -11.88 -7.43
CA GLY A 36 -4.26 -13.32 -7.32
C GLY A 36 -5.34 -13.93 -8.20
N SER A 37 -5.87 -13.16 -9.16
CA SER A 37 -6.67 -13.70 -10.26
C SER A 37 -5.76 -14.34 -11.32
N ASN A 38 -6.29 -15.32 -12.03
CA ASN A 38 -5.63 -15.96 -13.15
C ASN A 38 -6.58 -15.98 -14.36
N HIS A 39 -6.07 -16.46 -15.50
CA HIS A 39 -6.83 -16.58 -16.75
C HIS A 39 -8.07 -17.45 -16.58
N ASP A 40 -8.87 -17.57 -17.64
CA ASP A 40 -10.00 -18.50 -17.64
C ASP A 40 -9.54 -19.96 -17.56
N ARG A 41 -10.48 -20.86 -17.22
CA ARG A 41 -10.21 -22.27 -16.90
C ARG A 41 -9.50 -23.07 -17.98
N ASN A 42 -9.64 -22.68 -19.24
CA ASN A 42 -8.96 -23.34 -20.36
C ASN A 42 -7.48 -22.95 -20.44
N ASN A 43 -7.08 -21.89 -19.76
CA ASN A 43 -5.77 -21.26 -19.88
C ASN A 43 -5.00 -21.19 -18.56
N ALA A 44 -5.65 -21.48 -17.43
CA ALA A 44 -5.03 -21.53 -16.12
C ALA A 44 -5.63 -22.63 -15.23
N SER A 45 -4.81 -23.17 -14.33
CA SER A 45 -5.19 -24.24 -13.39
C SER A 45 -5.24 -23.80 -11.93
N SER A 46 -4.68 -22.65 -11.57
CA SER A 46 -4.62 -22.18 -10.17
C SER A 46 -4.70 -20.66 -10.06
N GLY A 47 -5.38 -20.16 -9.04
CA GLY A 47 -5.30 -18.77 -8.59
C GLY A 47 -5.21 -18.69 -7.06
N ALA A 48 -5.33 -17.49 -6.49
CA ALA A 48 -5.33 -17.30 -5.04
C ALA A 48 -6.46 -18.06 -4.32
N TYR A 49 -7.60 -18.21 -4.99
CA TYR A 49 -8.71 -19.05 -4.57
C TYR A 49 -9.13 -19.98 -5.71
N SER A 50 -9.88 -21.03 -5.35
CA SER A 50 -10.40 -22.01 -6.31
C SER A 50 -11.32 -21.39 -7.38
N TYR A 51 -11.80 -20.16 -7.20
CA TYR A 51 -12.68 -19.42 -8.11
C TYR A 51 -12.02 -18.18 -8.76
N SER A 52 -10.71 -17.98 -8.57
CA SER A 52 -9.96 -16.81 -9.06
C SER A 52 -9.65 -16.86 -10.56
N PHE A 53 -10.64 -17.13 -11.41
CA PHE A 53 -10.48 -17.33 -12.86
C PHE A 53 -11.32 -16.35 -13.67
N GLY A 54 -10.78 -15.95 -14.82
CA GLY A 54 -11.55 -15.26 -15.85
C GLY A 54 -12.65 -16.15 -16.44
N TYR A 55 -13.56 -15.52 -17.18
CA TYR A 55 -14.69 -16.15 -17.84
C TYR A 55 -14.85 -15.70 -19.29
N ARG A 56 -15.29 -16.64 -20.14
CA ARG A 56 -15.77 -16.44 -21.51
C ARG A 56 -17.21 -16.92 -21.60
N THR A 57 -18.04 -16.27 -22.41
CA THR A 57 -19.37 -16.81 -22.70
C THR A 57 -19.26 -18.16 -23.42
N PRO A 58 -20.25 -19.06 -23.31
CA PRO A 58 -20.16 -20.41 -23.89
C PRO A 58 -19.93 -20.43 -25.41
N ASN A 59 -20.39 -19.39 -26.11
CA ASN A 59 -20.18 -19.20 -27.55
C ASN A 59 -18.88 -18.47 -27.90
N ASN A 60 -18.00 -18.19 -26.93
CA ASN A 60 -16.75 -17.43 -27.09
C ASN A 60 -16.91 -16.01 -27.65
N ALA A 61 -18.11 -15.44 -27.65
CA ALA A 61 -18.35 -14.10 -28.19
C ALA A 61 -17.81 -12.99 -27.29
N LEU A 62 -17.89 -13.16 -25.97
CA LEU A 62 -17.51 -12.17 -24.97
C LEU A 62 -16.52 -12.76 -23.95
N LYS A 63 -15.62 -11.91 -23.46
CA LYS A 63 -14.65 -12.27 -22.42
C LYS A 63 -14.55 -11.22 -21.32
N THR A 64 -14.27 -11.69 -20.11
CA THR A 64 -13.93 -10.84 -18.95
C THR A 64 -12.45 -10.43 -18.98
N VAL A 65 -12.07 -9.49 -18.13
CA VAL A 65 -10.72 -8.90 -18.07
C VAL A 65 -9.61 -9.96 -18.01
N MET A 66 -9.78 -11.01 -17.19
CA MET A 66 -8.74 -12.04 -17.05
C MET A 66 -8.77 -13.10 -18.13
N ALA A 67 -9.85 -13.21 -18.92
CA ALA A 67 -9.95 -14.28 -19.89
C ALA A 67 -9.07 -14.04 -21.12
N TYR A 68 -8.46 -15.11 -21.61
CA TYR A 68 -7.65 -15.09 -22.83
C TYR A 68 -8.55 -15.03 -24.07
N TYR A 69 -7.97 -14.71 -25.22
CA TYR A 69 -8.65 -14.82 -26.51
C TYR A 69 -9.14 -16.27 -26.72
N PRO A 70 -10.32 -16.52 -27.32
CA PRO A 70 -11.22 -15.60 -28.05
C PRO A 70 -12.22 -14.78 -27.22
N GLY A 71 -12.84 -13.80 -27.89
CA GLY A 71 -13.98 -13.02 -27.40
C GLY A 71 -13.70 -11.52 -27.30
N ALA A 72 -14.74 -10.70 -27.51
CA ALA A 72 -14.65 -9.27 -27.30
C ALA A 72 -14.57 -8.97 -25.80
N VAL A 73 -13.62 -8.12 -25.41
CA VAL A 73 -13.44 -7.70 -24.02
C VAL A 73 -14.63 -6.85 -23.57
N THR A 74 -15.20 -7.22 -22.42
CA THR A 74 -16.35 -6.53 -21.81
C THR A 74 -15.95 -5.41 -20.83
N GLY A 75 -14.68 -5.37 -20.40
CA GLY A 75 -14.22 -4.51 -19.31
C GLY A 75 -14.80 -4.90 -17.95
N ARG A 76 -15.29 -6.13 -17.81
CA ARG A 76 -15.86 -6.67 -16.56
C ARG A 76 -14.96 -7.73 -15.95
N TRP A 77 -14.90 -7.74 -14.62
CA TRP A 77 -14.40 -8.86 -13.84
C TRP A 77 -15.42 -10.01 -13.85
N SER A 78 -14.96 -11.25 -13.76
CA SER A 78 -15.86 -12.40 -13.72
C SER A 78 -16.64 -12.49 -12.41
N GLY A 79 -17.90 -12.92 -12.50
CA GLY A 79 -18.72 -13.25 -11.33
C GLY A 79 -20.18 -13.59 -11.68
N PRO A 80 -20.89 -14.34 -10.83
CA PRO A 80 -22.24 -14.84 -11.14
C PRO A 80 -23.31 -13.76 -11.16
N ASN A 81 -23.02 -12.59 -10.57
CA ASN A 81 -23.92 -11.43 -10.52
C ASN A 81 -23.47 -10.29 -11.44
N VAL A 82 -22.46 -10.53 -12.29
CA VAL A 82 -21.92 -9.52 -13.21
C VAL A 82 -22.60 -9.66 -14.57
N MET A 83 -23.25 -8.59 -15.03
CA MET A 83 -23.97 -8.58 -16.31
C MET A 83 -23.26 -7.71 -17.35
N TYR A 84 -23.27 -8.16 -18.61
CA TYR A 84 -22.90 -7.37 -19.78
C TYR A 84 -23.77 -7.76 -20.98
N ASN A 85 -24.50 -6.80 -21.56
CA ASN A 85 -25.43 -7.04 -22.68
C ASN A 85 -26.32 -8.28 -22.48
N ASN A 86 -26.98 -8.36 -21.31
CA ASN A 86 -27.84 -9.48 -20.89
C ASN A 86 -27.14 -10.86 -20.75
N ASN A 87 -25.81 -10.92 -20.79
CA ASN A 87 -25.05 -12.11 -20.49
C ASN A 87 -24.50 -12.04 -19.06
N VAL A 88 -24.64 -13.14 -18.32
CA VAL A 88 -23.92 -13.33 -17.06
C VAL A 88 -22.44 -13.57 -17.39
N MET A 89 -21.55 -12.81 -16.77
CA MET A 89 -20.13 -12.79 -17.08
C MET A 89 -19.31 -13.58 -16.07
N GLY A 90 -19.81 -14.71 -15.61
CA GLY A 90 -19.09 -15.59 -14.69
C GLY A 90 -20.00 -16.61 -14.04
N THR A 91 -19.43 -17.41 -13.17
CA THR A 91 -20.13 -18.45 -12.42
C THR A 91 -19.63 -18.41 -10.97
N THR A 92 -20.11 -19.32 -10.12
CA THR A 92 -19.54 -19.49 -8.77
C THR A 92 -18.09 -19.99 -8.78
N THR A 93 -17.63 -20.55 -9.90
CA THR A 93 -16.26 -21.05 -10.09
C THR A 93 -15.37 -20.10 -10.90
N GLU A 94 -15.94 -19.09 -11.55
CA GLU A 94 -15.22 -17.99 -12.23
C GLU A 94 -15.71 -16.67 -11.66
N ASP A 95 -15.13 -16.27 -10.52
CA ASP A 95 -15.56 -15.14 -9.70
C ASP A 95 -14.36 -14.29 -9.26
N ASN A 96 -13.79 -13.56 -10.22
CA ASN A 96 -12.75 -12.57 -9.92
C ASN A 96 -13.27 -11.44 -9.02
N VAL A 97 -14.56 -11.07 -9.08
CA VAL A 97 -15.12 -10.06 -8.18
C VAL A 97 -14.92 -10.47 -6.72
N ARG A 98 -15.31 -11.69 -6.36
CA ARG A 98 -15.08 -12.23 -5.01
C ARG A 98 -13.59 -12.35 -4.69
N SER A 99 -12.78 -12.82 -5.63
CA SER A 99 -11.33 -12.96 -5.45
C SER A 99 -10.64 -11.63 -5.14
N LEU A 100 -10.97 -10.58 -5.90
CA LEU A 100 -10.40 -9.24 -5.74
C LEU A 100 -10.83 -8.60 -4.42
N ASN A 101 -12.10 -8.79 -4.01
CA ASN A 101 -12.57 -8.32 -2.70
C ASN A 101 -11.81 -8.99 -1.54
N ASN A 102 -11.57 -10.31 -1.63
CA ASN A 102 -10.86 -11.04 -0.58
C ASN A 102 -9.37 -10.69 -0.50
N THR A 103 -8.74 -10.42 -1.63
CA THR A 103 -7.31 -10.05 -1.68
C THR A 103 -7.07 -8.56 -1.45
N GLY A 104 -8.10 -7.71 -1.62
CA GLY A 104 -8.00 -6.25 -1.53
C GLY A 104 -7.31 -5.75 -0.27
N ASN A 105 -7.72 -6.24 0.91
CA ASN A 105 -7.09 -5.84 2.18
C ASN A 105 -5.61 -6.23 2.26
N THR A 106 -5.23 -7.39 1.72
CA THR A 106 -3.84 -7.85 1.72
C THR A 106 -2.99 -6.97 0.81
N VAL A 107 -3.50 -6.67 -0.39
CA VAL A 107 -2.81 -5.85 -1.40
C VAL A 107 -2.69 -4.40 -0.92
N ALA A 108 -3.74 -3.85 -0.32
CA ALA A 108 -3.70 -2.54 0.33
C ALA A 108 -2.65 -2.47 1.46
N SER A 109 -2.36 -3.59 2.09
CA SER A 109 -1.36 -3.71 3.16
C SER A 109 0.06 -4.04 2.66
N PHE A 110 0.28 -4.27 1.35
CA PHE A 110 1.61 -4.59 0.81
C PHE A 110 2.63 -3.53 1.13
N ARG A 111 2.22 -2.28 0.92
CA ARG A 111 2.95 -1.13 1.40
C ARG A 111 2.07 -0.58 2.49
N ASN A 112 2.22 -1.12 3.69
CA ASN A 112 1.88 -0.35 4.87
C ASN A 112 2.68 0.96 4.76
N GLY A 113 2.04 1.98 4.19
CA GLY A 113 2.09 3.28 4.81
C GLY A 113 1.76 3.06 6.29
N PRO A 114 2.33 3.88 7.18
CA PRO A 114 2.09 3.73 8.60
C PRO A 114 0.59 3.53 8.83
N ALA A 115 0.21 2.53 9.64
CA ALA A 115 -1.20 2.21 9.86
C ALA A 115 -1.96 3.51 10.09
N VAL A 116 -3.14 3.67 9.47
CA VAL A 116 -3.99 4.84 9.69
C VAL A 116 -4.20 4.91 11.19
N GLN A 117 -3.51 5.86 11.82
CA GLN A 117 -3.54 5.98 13.25
C GLN A 117 -4.94 6.49 13.62
N PRO A 118 -5.55 6.04 14.72
CA PRO A 118 -6.56 6.86 15.37
C PRO A 118 -6.00 8.29 15.52
N PRO A 119 -6.81 9.36 15.40
CA PRO A 119 -6.33 10.73 15.53
C PRO A 119 -5.48 10.82 16.79
N SER A 120 -4.17 10.98 16.59
CA SER A 120 -3.22 11.06 17.68
C SER A 120 -3.24 12.49 18.20
N PRO A 121 -3.21 12.69 19.52
CA PRO A 121 -3.13 14.03 20.08
C PRO A 121 -1.86 14.76 19.62
N VAL A 122 -0.75 14.05 19.41
CA VAL A 122 0.49 14.60 18.81
C VAL A 122 0.55 14.31 17.30
N GLU A 123 0.91 15.33 16.52
CA GLU A 123 0.97 15.25 15.06
C GLU A 123 2.39 15.52 14.53
N LEU A 124 2.84 14.69 13.60
CA LEU A 124 4.10 14.83 12.87
C LEU A 124 3.82 15.22 11.43
N TYR A 125 4.48 16.27 10.96
CA TYR A 125 4.47 16.67 9.55
C TYR A 125 5.88 16.64 8.99
N VAL A 126 6.00 16.16 7.75
CA VAL A 126 7.28 16.10 7.04
C VAL A 126 7.06 16.65 5.64
N GLN A 127 7.84 17.65 5.25
CA GLN A 127 7.84 18.17 3.88
C GLN A 127 8.49 17.19 2.91
N THR A 128 8.50 17.54 1.62
CA THR A 128 9.32 16.82 0.65
C THR A 128 10.78 16.93 1.05
N MET A 129 11.48 15.79 1.15
CA MET A 129 12.89 15.75 1.47
C MET A 129 13.72 15.58 0.20
N ARG A 130 14.80 16.37 0.09
CA ARG A 130 15.76 16.28 -1.00
C ARG A 130 17.17 16.16 -0.44
N ALA A 131 18.00 15.31 -1.04
CA ALA A 131 19.40 15.20 -0.68
C ALA A 131 20.11 16.55 -0.86
N ASN A 132 21.00 16.89 0.07
CA ASN A 132 21.73 18.17 0.15
C ASN A 132 20.88 19.43 0.27
N HIS A 133 19.58 19.32 0.53
CA HIS A 133 18.71 20.47 0.72
C HIS A 133 18.16 20.49 2.13
N TRP A 134 18.08 21.69 2.71
CA TRP A 134 17.49 21.87 4.02
C TRP A 134 15.98 21.59 3.98
N SER A 135 15.48 20.97 5.05
CA SER A 135 14.08 20.65 5.26
C SER A 135 13.74 20.76 6.73
N THR A 136 12.47 21.00 7.06
CA THR A 136 11.99 21.00 8.44
C THR A 136 11.00 19.88 8.68
N ILE A 137 11.03 19.36 9.90
CA ILE A 137 10.16 18.31 10.40
C ILE A 137 9.47 18.86 11.66
N PRO A 138 8.32 19.54 11.50
CA PRO A 138 7.55 20.01 12.64
C PRO A 138 6.73 18.90 13.31
N ILE A 139 6.59 19.05 14.62
CA ILE A 139 5.71 18.28 15.50
C ILE A 139 4.78 19.29 16.17
N SER A 140 3.48 19.04 16.09
CA SER A 140 2.44 19.87 16.68
C SER A 140 1.70 19.09 17.77
N ASN A 141 1.07 19.82 18.70
CA ASN A 141 0.24 19.27 19.78
C ASN A 141 0.98 18.27 20.69
N ALA A 142 2.30 18.39 20.81
CA ALA A 142 3.07 17.65 21.82
C ALA A 142 2.80 18.24 23.22
N THR A 143 3.11 17.49 24.28
CA THR A 143 2.99 17.99 25.66
C THR A 143 3.83 19.26 25.85
N PRO A 144 3.22 20.40 26.23
CA PRO A 144 3.94 21.66 26.37
C PRO A 144 5.15 21.57 27.31
N SER A 145 6.28 22.14 26.89
CA SER A 145 7.55 22.16 27.64
C SER A 145 8.15 20.78 27.97
N ASP A 146 7.63 19.69 27.40
CA ASP A 146 8.14 18.33 27.59
C ASP A 146 8.88 17.82 26.34
N ARG A 147 9.43 16.61 26.43
CA ARG A 147 10.29 15.99 25.43
C ARG A 147 9.46 15.33 24.32
N ALA A 148 9.80 15.69 23.08
CA ALA A 148 9.36 14.98 21.89
C ALA A 148 10.56 14.31 21.20
N TYR A 149 10.41 13.04 20.84
CA TYR A 149 11.44 12.25 20.16
C TYR A 149 11.05 12.02 18.72
N LEU A 150 11.87 12.49 17.79
CA LEU A 150 11.74 12.15 16.37
C LEU A 150 12.50 10.86 16.10
N ILE A 151 11.79 9.84 15.68
CA ILE A 151 12.31 8.50 15.41
C ILE A 151 12.03 8.11 13.95
N TYR A 152 12.85 7.22 13.42
CA TYR A 152 12.73 6.76 12.04
C TYR A 152 13.15 5.31 11.86
N SER A 153 12.76 4.73 10.73
CA SER A 153 13.26 3.46 10.22
C SER A 153 13.53 3.57 8.72
N LEU A 154 14.57 2.88 8.26
CA LEU A 154 14.86 2.67 6.84
C LEU A 154 14.43 1.27 6.37
N ALA A 155 13.98 0.41 7.29
CA ALA A 155 13.56 -0.95 6.99
C ALA A 155 12.08 -1.05 6.60
N GLY A 156 11.23 -0.12 7.08
CA GLY A 156 9.81 -0.09 6.75
C GLY A 156 8.93 0.61 7.80
N GLY A 157 7.63 0.69 7.52
CA GLY A 157 6.60 1.29 8.38
C GLY A 157 5.67 0.28 9.06
N ALA A 158 6.09 -0.99 9.15
CA ALA A 158 5.26 -2.00 9.81
C ALA A 158 5.19 -1.77 11.33
N ALA A 159 4.08 -2.19 11.94
CA ALA A 159 3.89 -2.08 13.39
C ALA A 159 4.92 -2.93 14.15
N THR A 160 5.56 -2.32 15.15
CA THR A 160 6.55 -2.91 16.03
C THR A 160 6.19 -2.58 17.47
N THR A 161 6.08 -3.60 18.31
CA THR A 161 5.89 -3.43 19.75
C THR A 161 7.18 -2.90 20.38
N THR A 162 7.07 -1.80 21.11
CA THR A 162 8.18 -1.19 21.86
C THR A 162 7.81 -1.08 23.34
N PRO A 163 8.77 -0.81 24.24
CA PRO A 163 8.47 -0.48 25.63
C PRO A 163 7.53 0.73 25.80
N HIS A 164 7.38 1.56 24.77
CA HIS A 164 6.57 2.78 24.76
C HIS A 164 5.22 2.59 24.05
N GLY A 165 4.85 1.35 23.70
CA GLY A 165 3.65 1.02 22.94
C GLY A 165 3.96 0.66 21.49
N LEU A 166 2.93 0.68 20.64
CA LEU A 166 3.02 0.26 19.25
C LEU A 166 3.57 1.40 18.38
N ALA A 167 4.79 1.24 17.86
CA ALA A 167 5.37 2.13 16.87
C ALA A 167 5.11 1.58 15.46
N TYR A 168 4.73 2.41 14.50
CA TYR A 168 4.56 2.05 13.09
C TYR A 168 5.87 2.25 12.31
N LEU A 169 6.93 1.63 12.82
CA LEU A 169 8.28 1.64 12.28
C LEU A 169 8.87 0.24 12.43
N SER A 170 9.37 -0.34 11.34
CA SER A 170 10.02 -1.64 11.37
C SER A 170 11.40 -1.55 12.05
N ASN A 171 11.81 -2.59 12.76
CA ASN A 171 13.17 -2.64 13.32
C ASN A 171 14.24 -2.64 12.21
N PRO A 172 15.40 -1.97 12.42
CA PRO A 172 15.75 -1.18 13.61
C PRO A 172 15.13 0.22 13.61
N ILE A 173 14.52 0.61 14.73
CA ILE A 173 14.04 1.98 14.99
C ILE A 173 15.21 2.81 15.52
N LYS A 174 15.45 3.96 14.90
CA LYS A 174 16.55 4.87 15.24
C LYS A 174 16.01 6.20 15.73
N LEU A 175 16.69 6.78 16.71
CA LEU A 175 16.45 8.16 17.14
C LEU A 175 17.12 9.12 16.15
N MET A 176 16.34 10.05 15.59
CA MET A 176 16.86 11.14 14.77
C MET A 176 17.23 12.32 15.65
N SER A 177 16.30 12.75 16.52
CA SER A 177 16.52 13.90 17.39
C SER A 177 15.61 13.84 18.62
N ARG A 178 16.09 14.42 19.72
CA ARG A 178 15.27 14.72 20.91
C ARG A 178 15.10 16.23 20.98
N MET A 179 13.86 16.68 21.03
CA MET A 179 13.48 18.08 21.12
C MET A 179 12.70 18.33 22.41
N THR A 180 12.63 19.59 22.83
CA THR A 180 11.69 20.05 23.85
C THR A 180 10.62 20.86 23.14
N ALA A 181 9.35 20.49 23.34
CA ALA A 181 8.24 21.25 22.80
C ALA A 181 8.16 22.63 23.47
N SER A 182 7.73 23.64 22.73
CA SER A 182 7.44 24.97 23.27
C SER A 182 6.28 24.91 24.28
N SER A 183 5.99 26.03 24.92
CA SER A 183 4.79 26.20 25.74
C SER A 183 3.47 26.03 24.96
N SER A 184 3.51 26.08 23.63
CA SER A 184 2.36 25.82 22.76
C SER A 184 2.31 24.38 22.24
N GLY A 185 3.19 23.49 22.69
CA GLY A 185 3.26 22.11 22.23
C GLY A 185 3.86 21.92 20.84
N PHE A 186 4.64 22.90 20.36
CA PHE A 186 5.30 22.83 19.05
C PHE A 186 6.78 22.50 19.19
N ALA A 187 7.28 21.58 18.37
CA ALA A 187 8.71 21.31 18.20
C ALA A 187 9.04 21.22 16.70
N SER A 188 10.29 21.48 16.32
CA SER A 188 10.71 21.34 14.93
C SER A 188 12.17 20.92 14.84
N TYR A 189 12.45 19.98 13.93
CA TYR A 189 13.81 19.55 13.61
C TYR A 189 14.18 20.01 12.20
N GLY A 190 15.25 20.81 12.10
CA GLY A 190 15.87 21.12 10.82
C GLY A 190 16.85 20.03 10.42
N VAL A 191 16.75 19.55 9.18
CA VAL A 191 17.62 18.50 8.65
C VAL A 191 18.03 18.81 7.21
N THR A 192 19.28 18.49 6.88
CA THR A 192 19.75 18.43 5.49
C THR A 192 20.10 16.97 5.21
N PRO A 193 19.25 16.22 4.49
CA PRO A 193 19.54 14.83 4.16
C PRO A 193 20.89 14.73 3.40
N PRO A 194 21.76 13.78 3.75
CA PRO A 194 23.07 13.65 3.12
C PRO A 194 22.95 13.27 1.63
N PRO A 195 24.00 13.46 0.81
CA PRO A 195 23.96 13.16 -0.62
C PRO A 195 23.49 11.72 -0.93
N PHE A 196 23.97 10.76 -0.15
CA PHE A 196 23.64 9.33 -0.31
C PHE A 196 22.22 8.98 0.11
N ALA A 197 21.45 9.91 0.67
CA ALA A 197 20.05 9.68 0.99
C ALA A 197 19.14 9.79 -0.25
N SER A 198 19.61 10.33 -1.38
CA SER A 198 18.82 10.32 -2.62
C SER A 198 18.46 8.88 -3.00
N GLY A 199 17.18 8.64 -3.28
CA GLY A 199 16.64 7.32 -3.56
C GLY A 199 16.26 6.48 -2.33
N VAL A 200 16.46 7.01 -1.13
CA VAL A 200 16.16 6.29 0.11
C VAL A 200 14.72 6.54 0.56
N SER A 201 14.02 5.45 0.83
CA SER A 201 12.75 5.44 1.54
C SER A 201 12.98 5.53 3.06
N ILE A 202 12.24 6.42 3.71
CA ILE A 202 12.32 6.63 5.16
C ILE A 202 10.91 6.73 5.76
N TRP A 203 10.73 6.05 6.88
CA TRP A 203 9.51 6.09 7.69
C TRP A 203 9.82 6.79 9.00
N LEU A 204 8.96 7.71 9.42
CA LEU A 204 9.15 8.56 10.60
C LEU A 204 7.93 8.52 11.52
N GLN A 205 8.17 8.66 12.81
CA GLN A 205 7.17 8.96 13.84
C GLN A 205 7.77 9.90 14.87
N ALA A 206 6.93 10.63 15.59
CA ALA A 206 7.28 11.27 16.84
C ALA A 206 6.75 10.44 18.01
N TYR A 207 7.44 10.52 19.15
CA TYR A 207 6.94 10.04 20.44
C TYR A 207 6.93 11.22 21.41
N ASP A 208 5.77 11.50 22.00
CA ASP A 208 5.60 12.52 23.03
C ASP A 208 5.72 11.87 24.42
N ALA A 209 6.73 12.29 25.17
CA ALA A 209 7.03 11.70 26.49
C ALA A 209 5.93 11.98 27.51
N GLY A 210 5.40 13.20 27.50
CA GLY A 210 4.46 13.67 28.52
C GLY A 210 3.13 12.95 28.44
N SER A 211 2.62 12.75 27.22
CA SER A 211 1.40 11.96 26.99
C SER A 211 1.66 10.46 26.82
N SER A 212 2.92 10.04 26.67
CA SER A 212 3.31 8.67 26.34
C SER A 212 2.63 8.14 25.08
N THR A 213 2.48 8.98 24.05
CA THR A 213 1.83 8.62 22.79
C THR A 213 2.76 8.78 21.59
N PHE A 214 2.58 7.93 20.59
CA PHE A 214 3.18 8.10 19.26
C PHE A 214 2.33 9.01 18.39
N SER A 215 2.94 9.78 17.51
CA SER A 215 2.26 10.54 16.45
C SER A 215 1.84 9.66 15.28
N ASN A 216 1.19 10.31 14.30
CA ASN A 216 0.97 9.69 12.99
C ASN A 216 2.32 9.30 12.42
N GLY A 217 2.36 8.13 11.77
CA GLY A 217 3.53 7.79 10.98
C GLY A 217 3.52 8.56 9.68
N ILE A 218 4.72 8.81 9.15
CA ILE A 218 4.92 9.44 7.85
C ILE A 218 5.92 8.62 7.04
N TYR A 219 5.61 8.37 5.78
CA TYR A 219 6.54 7.85 4.79
C TYR A 219 7.03 8.99 3.89
N LYS A 220 8.33 8.99 3.57
CA LYS A 220 8.93 9.84 2.53
C LYS A 220 9.92 9.07 1.67
N TYR A 221 9.96 9.48 0.41
CA TYR A 221 11.04 9.17 -0.50
C TYR A 221 11.92 10.41 -0.63
N VAL A 222 13.23 10.27 -0.42
CA VAL A 222 14.17 11.37 -0.55
C VAL A 222 14.60 11.45 -2.01
N PHE A 223 14.38 12.61 -2.64
CA PHE A 223 14.79 12.88 -4.02
C PHE A 223 16.24 13.37 -4.09
#